data_AF-A0A257X261-F1
#
_entry.id   AF-A0A257X261-F1
#
_cell.length_a   1.000
_cell.length_b   1.000
_cell.length_c   1.000
_cell.angle_alpha   90.00
_cell.angle_beta   90.00
_cell.angle_gamma   90.00
#
_symmetry.space_group_name_H-M   'P 1'
#
loop_
_entity.id
_entity.type
_entity.pdbx_description
1 polymer ?
#
loop_
_entity_poly.entity_id
_entity_poly.type
_entity_poly.pdbx_seq_one_letter_code
_entity_poly.pdbx_strand_id
1 'polypeptide(L)'
;MPKPEHNKRRRSREAGFTLVEMMVVIVILGLLATVVAINVLPSQDKAMKEKARADVSVLEQALESYRLDMFAFPPTEAGLQALVTPPAGAQVDRYREGGYIRRLPKDPWGNPYQYRAPGVRGAIDI
;
A
#
# COMPACT_ATOMS: atom_id res chain seq x y z
N MET A 1 -15.26 -32.91 -81.31
CA MET A 1 -14.15 -32.01 -80.90
C MET A 1 -14.54 -31.29 -79.61
N PRO A 2 -13.84 -31.47 -78.48
CA PRO A 2 -13.93 -30.56 -77.33
C PRO A 2 -12.69 -29.66 -77.26
N LYS A 3 -12.88 -28.37 -76.98
CA LYS A 3 -11.80 -27.40 -76.75
C LYS A 3 -11.48 -27.36 -75.24
N PRO A 4 -10.21 -27.35 -74.81
CA PRO A 4 -9.89 -27.25 -73.39
C PRO A 4 -9.98 -25.79 -72.91
N GLU A 5 -10.79 -25.56 -71.88
CA GLU A 5 -10.80 -24.28 -71.15
C GLU A 5 -9.58 -24.16 -70.24
N HIS A 6 -8.76 -23.13 -70.46
CA HIS A 6 -7.62 -22.81 -69.60
C HIS A 6 -8.07 -21.93 -68.43
N ASN A 7 -8.30 -22.55 -67.27
CA ASN A 7 -8.54 -21.84 -66.02
C ASN A 7 -7.23 -21.25 -65.46
N LYS A 8 -6.94 -19.98 -65.76
CA LYS A 8 -5.79 -19.25 -65.21
C LYS A 8 -6.06 -18.86 -63.75
N ARG A 9 -5.62 -19.70 -62.80
CA ARG A 9 -5.51 -19.32 -61.39
C ARG A 9 -4.53 -18.16 -61.25
N ARG A 10 -5.01 -16.97 -60.86
CA ARG A 10 -4.16 -15.84 -60.49
C ARG A 10 -3.44 -16.19 -59.18
N ARG A 11 -2.13 -16.45 -59.24
CA ARG A 11 -1.29 -16.49 -58.03
C ARG A 11 -1.27 -15.08 -57.44
N SER A 12 -1.77 -14.92 -56.22
CA SER A 12 -1.48 -13.71 -55.44
C SER A 12 0.03 -13.68 -55.25
N ARG A 13 0.68 -12.62 -55.70
CA ARG A 13 2.11 -12.42 -55.41
C ARG A 13 2.20 -12.12 -53.92
N GLU A 14 2.85 -13.01 -53.17
CA GLU A 14 3.30 -12.70 -51.83
C GLU A 14 4.33 -11.57 -51.95
N ALA A 15 4.02 -10.41 -51.38
CA ALA A 15 4.97 -9.31 -51.29
C ALA A 15 5.93 -9.62 -50.13
N GLY A 16 7.22 -9.78 -50.45
CA GLY A 16 8.27 -9.90 -49.45
C GLY A 16 8.65 -8.53 -48.86
N PHE A 17 9.13 -8.53 -47.63
CA PHE A 17 9.64 -7.34 -46.96
C PHE A 17 10.93 -6.83 -47.61
N THR A 18 11.13 -5.52 -47.59
CA THR A 18 12.37 -4.90 -48.07
C THR A 18 13.37 -4.70 -46.92
N LEU A 19 14.67 -4.62 -47.23
CA LEU A 19 15.71 -4.32 -46.23
C LEU A 19 15.48 -2.96 -45.55
N VAL A 20 15.01 -1.97 -46.32
CA VAL A 20 14.73 -0.61 -45.84
C VAL A 20 13.63 -0.63 -44.77
N GLU A 21 12.61 -1.45 -44.95
CA GLU A 21 11.48 -1.59 -44.02
C GLU A 21 11.96 -2.13 -42.66
N MET A 22 12.84 -3.13 -42.67
CA MET A 22 13.46 -3.64 -41.44
C MET A 22 14.39 -2.61 -40.77
N MET A 23 15.12 -1.81 -41.55
CA MET A 23 15.95 -0.74 -41.00
C MET A 23 15.10 0.29 -40.26
N VAL A 24 13.99 0.73 -40.84
CA VAL A 24 13.07 1.68 -40.21
C VAL A 24 12.50 1.11 -38.91
N VAL A 25 12.10 -0.16 -38.90
CA VAL A 25 11.59 -0.85 -37.69
C VAL A 25 12.64 -0.88 -36.57
N ILE A 26 13.89 -1.25 -36.89
CA ILE A 26 14.97 -1.31 -35.89
C ILE A 26 15.29 0.08 -35.33
N VAL A 27 15.26 1.11 -36.17
CA VAL A 27 15.45 2.50 -35.72
C VAL A 27 14.33 2.91 -34.77
N ILE A 28 13.06 2.66 -35.11
CA ILE A 28 11.93 2.96 -34.22
C ILE A 28 12.02 2.18 -32.92
N LEU A 29 12.37 0.89 -32.96
CA LEU A 29 12.57 0.07 -31.76
C LEU A 29 13.72 0.60 -30.88
N GLY A 30 14.83 1.03 -31.49
CA GLY A 30 15.95 1.66 -30.78
C GLY A 30 15.56 2.97 -30.10
N LEU A 31 14.76 3.80 -30.77
CA LEU A 31 14.23 5.05 -30.19
C LEU A 31 13.21 4.78 -29.07
N LEU A 32 12.34 3.78 -29.22
CA LEU A 32 11.37 3.43 -28.18
C LEU A 32 12.06 2.82 -26.95
N ALA A 33 13.12 2.03 -27.15
CA ALA A 33 13.87 1.42 -26.06
C ALA A 33 14.52 2.45 -25.11
N THR A 34 14.93 3.62 -25.60
CA THR A 34 15.54 4.67 -24.76
C THR A 34 14.53 5.41 -23.89
N VAL A 35 13.25 5.44 -24.29
CA VAL A 35 12.18 6.11 -23.55
C VAL A 35 11.71 5.27 -22.35
N VAL A 36 12.01 3.97 -22.33
CA VAL A 36 11.61 3.08 -21.22
C VAL A 36 12.59 3.20 -20.05
N ALA A 37 12.40 4.24 -19.25
CA ALA A 37 12.97 4.35 -17.90
C ALA A 37 11.83 4.27 -16.88
N ILE A 38 11.42 3.05 -16.50
CA ILE A 38 10.41 2.87 -15.43
C ILE A 38 11.14 2.77 -14.09
N ASN A 39 11.26 3.90 -13.41
CA ASN A 39 11.84 3.99 -12.08
C ASN A 39 10.72 3.98 -11.01
N VAL A 40 10.31 2.79 -10.57
CA VAL A 40 9.21 2.58 -9.59
C VAL A 40 9.68 2.48 -8.14
N LEU A 41 10.94 2.75 -7.85
CA LEU A 41 11.56 2.39 -6.57
C LEU A 41 11.42 3.39 -5.39
N PRO A 42 11.25 4.72 -5.54
CA PRO A 42 11.25 5.61 -4.37
C PRO A 42 9.90 5.72 -3.63
N SER A 43 8.84 5.03 -4.06
CA SER A 43 7.50 5.18 -3.48
C SER A 43 7.25 4.30 -2.24
N GLN A 44 7.96 3.19 -2.09
CA GLN A 44 7.67 2.23 -1.04
C GLN A 44 8.02 2.76 0.36
N ASP A 45 9.24 3.29 0.54
CA ASP A 45 9.67 3.85 1.83
C ASP A 45 8.80 5.04 2.26
N LYS A 46 8.41 5.89 1.30
CA LYS A 46 7.51 7.02 1.56
C LYS A 46 6.13 6.52 1.98
N ALA A 47 5.56 5.56 1.27
CA ALA A 47 4.27 4.97 1.60
C ALA A 47 4.28 4.27 2.97
N MET A 48 5.38 3.59 3.33
CA MET A 48 5.55 3.00 4.66
C MET A 48 5.53 4.08 5.73
N LYS A 49 6.33 5.15 5.60
CA LYS A 49 6.33 6.25 6.58
C LYS A 49 4.97 6.94 6.69
N GLU A 50 4.28 7.15 5.58
CA GLU A 50 2.94 7.75 5.57
C GLU A 50 1.91 6.85 6.26
N LYS A 51 1.95 5.54 6.00
CA LYS A 51 1.12 4.56 6.72
C LYS A 51 1.39 4.60 8.22
N ALA A 52 2.66 4.60 8.63
CA ALA A 52 3.00 4.63 10.05
C ALA A 52 2.44 5.89 10.75
N ARG A 53 2.49 7.05 10.08
CA ARG A 53 1.90 8.30 10.59
C ARG A 53 0.39 8.23 10.70
N ALA A 54 -0.28 7.62 9.73
CA ALA A 54 -1.73 7.45 9.75
C ALA A 54 -2.15 6.53 10.91
N ASP A 55 -1.44 5.41 11.10
CA ASP A 55 -1.67 4.47 12.19
C ASP A 55 -1.47 5.15 13.56
N VAL A 56 -0.41 5.94 13.73
CA VAL A 56 -0.18 6.75 14.95
C VAL A 56 -1.33 7.71 15.21
N SER A 57 -1.80 8.45 14.19
CA SER A 57 -2.91 9.39 14.37
C SER A 57 -4.21 8.70 14.81
N VAL A 58 -4.48 7.50 14.30
CA VAL A 58 -5.63 6.68 14.71
C VAL A 58 -5.47 6.23 16.17
N LEU A 59 -4.27 5.82 16.58
CA LEU A 59 -3.98 5.41 17.95
C LEU A 59 -4.09 6.59 18.93
N GLU A 60 -3.60 7.77 18.56
CA GLU A 60 -3.75 9.00 19.36
C GLU A 60 -5.22 9.36 19.57
N GLN A 61 -6.05 9.28 18.52
CA GLN A 61 -7.49 9.53 18.64
C GLN A 61 -8.20 8.51 19.55
N ALA A 62 -7.78 7.24 19.49
CA ALA A 62 -8.30 6.19 20.37
C ALA A 62 -7.87 6.40 21.83
N LEU A 63 -6.61 6.80 22.07
CA LEU A 63 -6.09 7.14 23.40
C LEU A 63 -6.80 8.36 23.99
N GLU A 64 -7.08 9.37 23.17
CA GLU A 64 -7.83 10.55 23.61
C GLU A 64 -9.28 10.18 23.96
N SER A 65 -9.92 9.33 23.15
CA SER A 65 -11.24 8.80 23.47
C SER A 65 -11.24 7.99 24.78
N TYR A 66 -10.21 7.16 25.00
CA TYR A 66 -10.00 6.47 26.27
C TYR A 66 -9.89 7.46 27.42
N ARG A 67 -9.09 8.52 27.26
CA ARG A 67 -8.92 9.55 28.29
C ARG A 67 -10.22 10.29 28.60
N LEU A 68 -11.07 10.52 27.62
CA LEU A 68 -12.37 11.17 27.85
C LEU A 68 -13.31 10.28 28.69
N ASP A 69 -13.35 8.98 28.40
CA ASP A 69 -14.25 8.03 29.07
C ASP A 69 -13.68 7.60 30.46
N MET A 70 -12.35 7.44 30.56
CA MET A 70 -11.65 6.93 31.75
C MET A 70 -11.00 8.02 32.61
N PHE A 71 -11.05 9.29 32.17
CA PHE A 71 -10.40 10.47 32.76
C PHE A 71 -8.87 10.42 32.86
N ALA A 72 -8.24 9.36 32.39
CA ALA A 72 -6.80 9.17 32.39
C ALA A 72 -6.39 8.35 31.18
N PHE A 73 -5.14 8.49 30.75
CA PHE A 73 -4.56 7.57 29.77
C PHE A 73 -4.28 6.20 30.39
N PRO A 74 -4.21 5.12 29.59
CA PRO A 74 -3.78 3.82 30.08
C PRO A 74 -2.39 3.86 30.73
N PRO A 75 -2.12 3.08 31.78
CA PRO A 75 -0.76 2.96 32.31
C PRO A 75 0.14 2.27 31.27
N THR A 76 1.43 2.62 31.28
CA THR A 76 2.42 2.04 30.35
C THR A 76 2.44 0.50 30.38
N GLU A 77 2.21 -0.10 31.54
CA GLU A 77 2.15 -1.56 31.73
C GLU A 77 0.97 -2.21 30.99
N ALA A 78 -0.18 -1.53 30.92
CA ALA A 78 -1.32 -2.00 30.13
C ALA A 78 -1.11 -1.79 28.63
N GLY A 79 -0.31 -0.78 28.27
CA GLY A 79 0.05 -0.48 26.89
C GLY A 79 -1.15 -0.14 26.00
N LEU A 80 -0.96 -0.27 24.69
CA LEU A 80 -2.02 -0.07 23.71
C LEU A 80 -3.12 -1.14 23.77
N GLN A 81 -2.88 -2.27 24.47
CA GLN A 81 -3.87 -3.33 24.62
C GLN A 81 -5.11 -2.85 25.40
N ALA A 82 -4.95 -1.82 26.25
CA ALA A 82 -6.05 -1.14 26.91
C ALA A 82 -7.09 -0.54 25.94
N LEU A 83 -6.69 -0.24 24.70
CA LEU A 83 -7.60 0.28 23.67
C LEU A 83 -8.52 -0.79 23.08
N VAL A 84 -8.19 -2.07 23.24
CA VAL A 84 -8.99 -3.18 22.70
C VAL A 84 -9.79 -3.86 23.81
N THR A 85 -9.16 -4.03 24.96
CA THR A 85 -9.74 -4.73 26.12
C THR A 85 -9.49 -3.95 27.39
N PRO A 86 -10.42 -3.97 28.37
CA PRO A 86 -10.25 -3.25 29.62
C PRO A 86 -9.01 -3.76 30.38
N PRO A 87 -8.12 -2.87 30.84
CA PRO A 87 -6.96 -3.29 31.62
C PRO A 87 -7.34 -3.74 33.04
N ALA A 88 -6.46 -4.52 33.67
CA ALA A 88 -6.70 -4.98 35.04
C ALA A 88 -6.85 -3.80 36.00
N GLY A 89 -7.93 -3.79 36.79
CA GLY A 89 -8.25 -2.71 37.72
C GLY A 89 -8.93 -1.49 37.10
N ALA A 90 -9.28 -1.52 35.81
CA ALA A 90 -10.08 -0.47 35.20
C ALA A 90 -11.51 -0.44 35.75
N GLN A 91 -12.11 0.75 35.79
CA GLN A 91 -13.53 0.93 36.09
C GLN A 91 -14.34 0.46 34.89
N VAL A 92 -14.77 -0.81 34.91
CA VAL A 92 -15.47 -1.47 33.80
C VAL A 92 -16.72 -0.70 33.37
N ASP A 93 -17.44 -0.11 34.33
CA ASP A 93 -18.67 0.67 34.06
C ASP A 93 -18.45 1.90 33.17
N ARG A 94 -17.24 2.46 33.18
CA ARG A 94 -16.87 3.62 32.37
C ARG A 94 -16.19 3.23 31.06
N TYR A 95 -15.73 1.98 30.95
CA TYR A 95 -15.00 1.51 29.78
C TYR A 95 -15.97 1.30 28.62
N ARG A 96 -15.65 1.84 27.44
CA ARG A 96 -16.49 1.68 26.26
C ARG A 96 -16.66 0.22 25.86
N GLU A 97 -17.90 -0.23 25.72
CA GLU A 97 -18.21 -1.56 25.19
C GLU A 97 -17.58 -1.75 23.80
N GLY A 98 -16.84 -2.84 23.61
CA GLY A 98 -16.13 -3.13 22.36
C GLY A 98 -14.79 -2.41 22.17
N GLY A 99 -14.35 -1.61 23.14
CA GLY A 99 -13.06 -0.91 23.13
C GLY A 99 -13.04 0.35 22.25
N TYR A 100 -11.87 0.95 22.16
CA TYR A 100 -11.61 2.20 21.44
C TYR A 100 -11.04 1.98 20.04
N ILE A 101 -10.46 0.79 19.79
CA ILE A 101 -10.01 0.36 18.48
C ILE A 101 -10.34 -1.11 18.25
N ARG A 102 -10.76 -1.46 17.03
CA ARG A 102 -11.15 -2.84 16.69
C ARG A 102 -10.00 -3.83 16.80
N ARG A 103 -8.79 -3.39 16.43
CA ARG A 103 -7.56 -4.19 16.47
C ARG A 103 -6.36 -3.26 16.50
N LEU A 104 -5.29 -3.71 17.13
CA LEU A 104 -4.02 -2.99 17.09
C LEU A 104 -3.34 -3.15 15.71
N PRO A 105 -3.02 -2.05 15.01
CA PRO A 105 -2.19 -2.11 13.83
C PRO A 105 -0.76 -2.51 14.23
N LYS A 106 -0.07 -3.14 13.29
CA LYS A 106 1.39 -3.27 13.33
C LYS A 106 1.97 -2.18 12.43
N ASP A 107 3.16 -1.70 12.79
CA ASP A 107 3.88 -0.77 11.95
C ASP A 107 4.16 -1.40 10.56
N PRO A 108 4.51 -0.59 9.54
CA PRO A 108 4.84 -1.08 8.22
C PRO A 108 6.00 -2.09 8.17
N TRP A 109 6.83 -2.14 9.20
CA TRP A 109 7.97 -3.05 9.34
C TRP A 109 7.62 -4.33 10.12
N GLY A 110 6.36 -4.49 10.55
CA GLY A 110 5.84 -5.67 11.22
C GLY A 110 5.96 -5.66 12.75
N ASN A 111 6.44 -4.57 13.35
CA ASN A 111 6.60 -4.44 14.80
C ASN A 111 5.34 -3.87 15.45
N PRO A 112 5.06 -4.21 16.73
CA PRO A 112 4.04 -3.53 17.50
C PRO A 112 4.46 -2.08 17.80
N TYR A 113 3.49 -1.17 17.78
CA TYR A 113 3.69 0.19 18.28
C TYR A 113 4.02 0.17 19.78
N GLN A 114 4.95 1.04 20.17
CA GLN A 114 5.33 1.21 21.57
C GLN A 114 4.55 2.38 22.15
N TYR A 115 4.21 2.29 23.42
CA TYR A 115 3.43 3.31 24.11
C TYR A 115 4.04 3.60 25.46
N ARG A 116 4.01 4.87 25.85
CA ARG A 116 4.47 5.32 27.17
C ARG A 116 3.60 6.47 27.68
N ALA A 117 3.20 6.36 28.94
CA ALA A 117 2.56 7.41 29.72
C ALA A 117 3.12 7.41 31.15
N PRO A 118 3.64 8.55 31.66
CA PRO A 118 3.79 9.83 30.96
C PRO A 118 4.85 9.79 29.84
N GLY A 119 4.59 10.50 28.74
CA GLY A 119 5.55 10.66 27.65
C GLY A 119 6.74 11.57 28.03
N VAL A 120 7.82 11.48 27.26
CA VAL A 120 9.00 12.37 27.35
C VAL A 120 8.72 13.70 26.66
N ARG A 121 7.89 13.71 25.61
CA ARG A 121 7.59 14.93 24.83
C ARG A 121 6.18 15.48 25.07
N GLY A 122 5.38 14.79 25.89
CA GLY A 122 4.00 15.18 26.15
C GLY A 122 3.33 14.25 27.17
N ALA A 123 2.00 14.28 27.22
CA ALA A 123 1.24 13.42 28.12
C ALA A 123 1.43 11.91 27.79
N ILE A 124 1.61 11.60 26.51
CA ILE A 124 1.89 10.26 25.99
C ILE A 124 2.99 10.33 24.94
N ASP A 125 3.71 9.23 24.74
CA ASP A 125 4.53 8.99 23.55
C ASP A 125 4.06 7.70 22.85
N ILE A 126 4.10 7.71 21.52
CA ILE A 126 3.80 6.58 20.64
C ILE A 126 4.69 6.59 19.39
#